data_AF-A0A3S0K3J6-F1
#
_entry.id   AF-A0A3S0K3J6-F1
#
_cell.length_a   1.000
_cell.length_b   1.000
_cell.length_c   1.000
_cell.angle_alpha   90.00
_cell.angle_beta   90.00
_cell.angle_gamma   90.00
#
_symmetry.space_group_name_H-M   'P 1'
#
loop_
_entity.id
_entity.type
_entity.pdbx_description
1 polymer ?
#
loop_
_entity_poly.entity_id
_entity_poly.type
_entity_poly.pdbx_seq_one_letter_code
_entity_poly.pdbx_strand_id
1 'polypeptide(L)'
;MKIATKLLAPVAVLSLIGLLIGGVALWGMARNDDATQALLRSNAVVVAASELRSVSRALQRDALNLIDESEAGQAALKGRFAERLDLMTRLSGDLDARLRAAGHDQGARMTALQSKVRDSLGRVRDLALAGKREEARALFRSEVRDNERAASQLTDPLIEAEIKEGERLNQRLDEVEASVTRMVTAFLLIGTLVGVVLSVLIARRGVVQPLARLTTAMERLTHKQYDADLSDAARKDEVGTMATAVLVFRDAMQTADRLEAEQARDRLARERRTEAIERMIAEFERNIASILRTVSAAATELEATAKSMTGIASDTNARATATARAAEEASVNVQTVAAATEELAMSIQEISGQVSRSTDIANRASAEAADTNRTVQGLVEQAQRIGEVVRLITGIASQTNLLALNATIEAARAGEAGKGFAVVANEVKNLATQTAKATEEISGQISSMQGATDGAAQAIAGIGHTIGTIREVATSIASAIEEQGAATAEISRNVQEAATGTRSVSMNIGTVSQAATQTGAAASQVLEASSELAEQSVRLKSQVEQFLTGIRAA
;
A
#
# COMPACT_ATOMS: atom_id res chain seq x y z
N MET A 1 52.68 8.30 -74.17
CA MET A 1 51.45 8.07 -73.39
C MET A 1 50.42 9.07 -73.88
N LYS A 2 49.22 8.60 -74.26
CA LYS A 2 48.09 9.48 -74.51
C LYS A 2 47.92 10.36 -73.25
N ILE A 3 47.67 11.65 -73.36
CA ILE A 3 47.11 12.51 -72.30
C ILE A 3 45.99 11.77 -71.57
N ALA A 4 45.18 10.90 -72.20
CA ALA A 4 44.27 9.98 -71.52
C ALA A 4 44.99 9.03 -70.55
N THR A 5 46.12 8.43 -70.93
CA THR A 5 46.97 7.62 -70.02
C THR A 5 47.75 8.47 -69.00
N LYS A 6 48.09 9.73 -69.33
CA LYS A 6 48.72 10.69 -68.41
C LYS A 6 47.70 11.33 -67.44
N LEU A 7 46.42 11.34 -67.80
CA LEU A 7 45.26 11.78 -67.00
C LEU A 7 44.68 10.62 -66.18
N LEU A 8 44.81 9.38 -66.63
CA LEU A 8 44.38 8.18 -65.90
C LEU A 8 45.36 7.78 -64.77
N ALA A 9 46.63 8.18 -64.83
CA ALA A 9 47.58 7.88 -63.77
C ALA A 9 47.21 8.55 -62.41
N PRO A 10 46.80 9.84 -62.38
CA PRO A 10 46.17 10.44 -61.20
C PRO A 10 44.89 9.72 -60.75
N VAL A 11 44.04 9.29 -61.69
CA VAL A 11 42.77 8.60 -61.40
C VAL A 11 43.02 7.22 -60.78
N ALA A 12 43.98 6.44 -61.29
CA ALA A 12 44.36 5.15 -60.74
C ALA A 12 44.94 5.27 -59.32
N VAL A 13 45.75 6.31 -59.05
CA VAL A 13 46.26 6.61 -57.70
C VAL A 13 45.12 7.01 -56.76
N LEU A 14 44.17 7.84 -57.22
CA LEU A 14 42.99 8.22 -56.41
C LEU A 14 42.03 7.05 -56.17
N SER A 15 41.84 6.14 -57.13
CA SER A 15 41.05 4.92 -56.94
C SER A 15 41.71 3.93 -55.96
N LEU A 16 43.05 3.82 -55.99
CA LEU A 16 43.80 3.01 -55.03
C LEU A 16 43.66 3.58 -53.60
N ILE A 17 43.68 4.92 -53.47
CA ILE A 17 43.45 5.63 -52.20
C ILE A 17 42.00 5.44 -51.72
N GLY A 18 41.02 5.46 -52.62
CA GLY A 18 39.62 5.16 -52.30
C GLY A 18 39.42 3.74 -51.74
N LEU A 19 40.08 2.74 -52.32
CA LEU A 19 40.09 1.37 -51.79
C LEU A 19 40.79 1.29 -50.43
N LEU A 20 41.88 2.03 -50.23
CA LEU A 20 42.61 2.12 -48.95
C LEU A 20 41.75 2.77 -47.85
N ILE A 21 41.03 3.86 -48.17
CA ILE A 21 40.08 4.50 -47.25
C ILE A 21 38.93 3.56 -46.91
N GLY A 22 38.37 2.84 -47.90
CA GLY A 22 37.33 1.83 -47.67
C GLY A 22 37.80 0.69 -46.76
N GLY A 23 39.05 0.24 -46.92
CA GLY A 23 39.67 -0.77 -46.05
C GLY A 23 39.88 -0.28 -44.62
N VAL A 24 40.34 0.96 -44.43
CA VAL A 24 40.50 1.58 -43.10
C VAL A 24 39.15 1.78 -42.42
N ALA A 25 38.11 2.14 -43.16
CA ALA A 25 36.75 2.29 -42.63
C ALA A 25 36.16 0.94 -42.18
N LEU A 26 36.30 -0.13 -42.97
CA LEU A 26 35.85 -1.47 -42.59
C LEU A 26 36.63 -2.02 -41.38
N TRP A 27 37.94 -1.78 -41.34
CA TRP A 27 38.77 -2.13 -40.18
C TRP A 27 38.37 -1.37 -38.92
N GLY A 28 38.08 -0.07 -39.04
CA GLY A 28 37.56 0.75 -37.95
C GLY A 28 36.21 0.27 -37.45
N MET A 29 35.28 -0.07 -38.34
CA MET A 29 33.95 -0.61 -37.98
C MET A 29 34.05 -1.93 -37.22
N ALA A 30 34.88 -2.87 -37.68
CA ALA A 30 35.06 -4.15 -36.99
C ALA A 30 35.62 -3.97 -35.56
N ARG A 31 36.60 -3.07 -35.41
CA ARG A 31 37.23 -2.78 -34.11
C ARG A 31 36.30 -2.00 -33.18
N ASN A 32 35.43 -1.16 -33.74
CA ASN A 32 34.39 -0.44 -33.01
C ASN A 32 33.29 -1.40 -32.51
N ASP A 33 32.88 -2.38 -33.32
CA ASP A 33 31.89 -3.38 -32.91
C ASP A 33 32.42 -4.24 -31.75
N ASP A 34 33.66 -4.74 -31.85
CA ASP A 34 34.30 -5.50 -30.77
C ASP A 34 34.39 -4.71 -29.45
N ALA A 35 34.80 -3.43 -29.53
CA ALA A 35 34.90 -2.55 -28.36
C ALA A 35 33.52 -2.19 -27.76
N THR A 36 32.50 -2.01 -28.62
CA THR A 36 31.12 -1.76 -28.18
C THR A 36 30.54 -3.00 -27.49
N GLN A 37 30.77 -4.19 -28.02
CA GLN A 37 30.35 -5.44 -27.39
C GLN A 37 31.04 -5.66 -26.04
N ALA A 38 32.33 -5.33 -25.91
CA ALA A 38 33.05 -5.39 -24.65
C ALA A 38 32.47 -4.42 -23.61
N LEU A 39 32.15 -3.18 -24.02
CA LEU A 39 31.52 -2.19 -23.16
C LEU A 39 30.13 -2.63 -22.67
N LEU A 40 29.32 -3.22 -23.55
CA LEU A 40 28.00 -3.76 -23.20
C LEU A 40 28.10 -4.89 -22.18
N ARG A 41 29.09 -5.78 -22.30
CA ARG A 41 29.32 -6.87 -21.31
C ARG A 41 29.72 -6.32 -19.94
N SER A 42 30.63 -5.35 -19.90
CA SER A 42 31.06 -4.72 -18.64
C SER A 42 29.91 -3.98 -17.94
N ASN A 43 29.15 -3.17 -18.68
CA ASN A 43 27.95 -2.50 -18.16
C ASN A 43 26.90 -3.50 -17.64
N ALA A 44 26.70 -4.62 -18.34
CA ALA A 44 25.76 -5.64 -17.92
C ALA A 44 26.14 -6.29 -16.58
N VAL A 45 27.43 -6.42 -16.26
CA VAL A 45 27.94 -6.90 -14.96
C VAL A 45 27.70 -5.85 -13.87
N VAL A 46 27.99 -4.56 -14.15
CA VAL A 46 27.76 -3.46 -13.19
C VAL A 46 26.29 -3.36 -12.79
N VAL A 47 25.37 -3.43 -13.75
CA VAL A 47 23.93 -3.37 -13.48
C VAL A 47 23.49 -4.56 -12.65
N ALA A 48 23.83 -5.79 -13.04
CA ALA A 48 23.45 -7.00 -12.32
C ALA A 48 24.01 -7.03 -10.88
N ALA A 49 25.26 -6.61 -10.68
CA ALA A 49 25.88 -6.51 -9.37
C ALA A 49 25.22 -5.43 -8.49
N SER A 50 24.86 -4.29 -9.09
CA SER A 50 24.19 -3.19 -8.39
C SER A 50 22.75 -3.54 -7.99
N GLU A 51 22.01 -4.24 -8.86
CA GLU A 51 20.67 -4.74 -8.55
C GLU A 51 20.70 -5.77 -7.42
N LEU A 52 21.61 -6.74 -7.47
CA LEU A 52 21.78 -7.73 -6.40
C LEU A 52 22.13 -7.06 -5.06
N ARG A 53 23.01 -6.05 -5.07
CA ARG A 53 23.36 -5.25 -3.89
C ARG A 53 22.16 -4.49 -3.34
N SER A 54 21.34 -3.89 -4.20
CA SER A 54 20.12 -3.17 -3.83
C SER A 54 19.12 -4.11 -3.15
N VAL A 55 18.90 -5.29 -3.74
CA VAL A 55 18.00 -6.32 -3.21
C VAL A 55 18.49 -6.88 -1.87
N SER A 56 19.80 -7.15 -1.71
CA SER A 56 20.38 -7.61 -0.43
C SER A 56 20.15 -6.58 0.69
N ARG A 57 20.39 -5.29 0.43
CA ARG A 57 20.14 -4.22 1.41
C ARG A 57 18.66 -4.06 1.74
N ALA A 58 17.78 -4.24 0.76
CA ALA A 58 16.34 -4.20 0.98
C ALA A 58 15.87 -5.39 1.84
N LEU A 59 16.41 -6.60 1.63
CA LEU A 59 16.14 -7.76 2.48
C LEU A 59 16.64 -7.57 3.92
N GLN A 60 17.80 -6.96 4.11
CA GLN A 60 18.31 -6.67 5.47
C GLN A 60 17.40 -5.71 6.23
N ARG A 61 16.88 -4.67 5.56
CA ARG A 61 15.89 -3.76 6.15
C ARG A 61 14.59 -4.48 6.47
N ASP A 62 14.07 -5.29 5.56
CA ASP A 62 12.87 -6.07 5.83
C ASP A 62 13.07 -7.05 6.98
N ALA A 63 14.27 -7.65 7.12
CA ALA A 63 14.59 -8.57 8.22
C ALA A 63 14.54 -7.85 9.56
N LEU A 64 15.09 -6.64 9.66
CA LEU A 64 15.00 -5.81 10.86
C LEU A 64 13.55 -5.38 11.15
N ASN A 65 12.81 -4.94 10.13
CA ASN A 65 11.40 -4.60 10.30
C ASN A 65 10.59 -5.81 10.79
N LEU A 66 10.84 -7.00 10.25
CA LEU A 66 10.15 -8.22 10.65
C LEU A 66 10.42 -8.62 12.10
N ILE A 67 11.63 -8.33 12.61
CA ILE A 67 12.00 -8.53 14.02
C ILE A 67 11.21 -7.58 14.93
N ASP A 68 11.06 -6.32 14.52
CA ASP A 68 10.50 -5.25 15.37
C ASP A 68 8.97 -5.14 15.27
N GLU A 69 8.37 -5.67 14.20
CA GLU A 69 6.94 -5.58 13.91
C GLU A 69 6.08 -6.49 14.80
N SER A 70 4.82 -6.09 15.03
CA SER A 70 3.79 -6.91 15.70
C SER A 70 3.40 -8.16 14.89
N GLU A 71 2.86 -9.20 15.53
CA GLU A 71 2.42 -10.43 14.83
C GLU A 71 1.41 -10.13 13.70
N ALA A 72 0.53 -9.14 13.90
CA ALA A 72 -0.41 -8.69 12.88
C ALA A 72 0.27 -8.02 11.67
N GLY A 73 1.34 -7.25 11.89
CA GLY A 73 2.11 -6.60 10.82
C GLY A 73 3.11 -7.53 10.11
N GLN A 74 3.56 -8.60 10.77
CA GLN A 74 4.46 -9.61 10.19
C GLN A 74 3.83 -10.36 8.99
N ALA A 75 2.51 -10.52 8.96
CA ALA A 75 1.80 -11.21 7.87
C ALA A 75 2.01 -10.53 6.50
N ALA A 76 1.98 -9.19 6.44
CA ALA A 76 2.19 -8.42 5.21
C ALA A 76 3.67 -8.34 4.78
N LEU A 77 4.60 -8.49 5.73
CA LEU A 77 6.04 -8.50 5.46
C LEU A 77 6.54 -9.88 5.01
N LYS A 78 5.94 -10.97 5.50
CA LYS A 78 6.33 -12.35 5.17
C LYS A 78 6.30 -12.64 3.67
N GLY A 79 5.24 -12.24 2.97
CA GLY A 79 5.09 -12.48 1.53
C GLY A 79 6.15 -11.73 0.71
N ARG A 80 6.29 -10.42 0.96
CA ARG A 80 7.30 -9.58 0.29
C ARG A 80 8.72 -10.05 0.56
N PHE A 81 9.01 -10.50 1.78
CA PHE A 81 10.32 -11.03 2.14
C PHE A 81 10.64 -12.30 1.35
N ALA A 82 9.69 -13.23 1.23
CA ALA A 82 9.87 -14.47 0.48
C ALA A 82 10.10 -14.21 -1.02
N GLU A 83 9.32 -13.32 -1.64
CA GLU A 83 9.50 -12.92 -3.04
C GLU A 83 10.89 -12.31 -3.29
N ARG A 84 11.35 -11.48 -2.36
CA ARG A 84 12.64 -10.81 -2.49
C ARG A 84 13.83 -11.75 -2.28
N LEU A 85 13.66 -12.80 -1.47
CA LEU A 85 14.65 -13.87 -1.26
C LEU A 85 14.82 -14.74 -2.52
N ASP A 86 13.72 -14.99 -3.23
CA ASP A 86 13.73 -15.65 -4.54
C ASP A 86 14.36 -14.75 -5.62
N LEU A 87 14.01 -13.46 -5.64
CA LEU A 87 14.62 -12.48 -6.53
C LEU A 87 16.14 -12.41 -6.34
N MET A 88 16.62 -12.38 -5.09
CA MET A 88 18.06 -12.41 -4.78
C MET A 88 18.74 -13.66 -5.35
N THR A 89 18.08 -14.83 -5.30
CA THR A 89 18.61 -16.07 -5.88
C THR A 89 18.72 -15.98 -7.41
N ARG A 90 17.68 -15.45 -8.08
CA ARG A 90 17.68 -15.25 -9.52
C ARG A 90 18.75 -14.24 -9.97
N LEU A 91 18.85 -13.10 -9.29
CA LEU A 91 19.86 -12.08 -9.59
C LEU A 91 21.28 -12.57 -9.33
N SER A 92 21.50 -13.40 -8.29
CA SER A 92 22.80 -14.03 -8.07
C SER A 92 23.19 -14.98 -9.21
N GLY A 93 22.22 -15.72 -9.77
CA GLY A 93 22.44 -16.59 -10.93
C GLY A 93 22.71 -15.80 -12.23
N ASP A 94 21.96 -14.72 -12.46
CA ASP A 94 22.18 -13.84 -13.61
C ASP A 94 23.55 -13.16 -13.55
N LEU A 95 23.96 -12.67 -12.37
CA LEU A 95 25.28 -12.10 -12.17
C LEU A 95 26.41 -13.11 -12.47
N ASP A 96 26.28 -14.35 -12.01
CA ASP A 96 27.25 -15.42 -12.29
C ASP A 96 27.35 -15.74 -13.79
N ALA A 97 26.21 -15.82 -14.49
CA ALA A 97 26.20 -16.02 -15.94
C ALA A 97 26.90 -14.87 -16.69
N ARG A 98 26.65 -13.62 -16.28
CA ARG A 98 27.28 -12.42 -16.88
C ARG A 98 28.77 -12.33 -16.56
N LEU A 99 29.17 -12.68 -15.34
CA LEU A 99 30.57 -12.74 -14.93
C LEU A 99 31.35 -13.75 -15.77
N ARG A 100 30.78 -14.93 -16.03
CA ARG A 100 31.40 -15.92 -16.93
C ARG A 100 31.51 -15.41 -18.37
N ALA A 101 30.46 -14.75 -18.87
CA ALA A 101 30.46 -14.16 -20.21
C ALA A 101 31.49 -13.02 -20.35
N ALA A 102 31.78 -12.31 -19.27
CA ALA A 102 32.82 -11.28 -19.18
C ALA A 102 34.21 -11.84 -18.81
N GLY A 103 34.35 -13.15 -18.57
CA GLY A 103 35.63 -13.81 -18.31
C GLY A 103 36.12 -13.72 -16.86
N HIS A 104 35.26 -13.37 -15.90
CA HIS A 104 35.60 -13.37 -14.48
C HIS A 104 35.42 -14.75 -13.85
N ASP A 105 36.45 -15.20 -13.12
CA ASP A 105 36.44 -16.47 -12.38
C ASP A 105 35.77 -16.37 -10.99
N GLN A 106 35.37 -15.16 -10.57
CA GLN A 106 34.85 -14.94 -9.22
C GLN A 106 33.34 -15.24 -9.06
N GLY A 107 32.62 -15.57 -10.15
CA GLY A 107 31.17 -15.80 -10.14
C GLY A 107 30.73 -16.90 -9.17
N ALA A 108 31.40 -18.06 -9.19
CA ALA A 108 31.08 -19.17 -8.29
C ALA A 108 31.28 -18.81 -6.80
N ARG A 109 32.34 -18.06 -6.50
CA ARG A 109 32.63 -17.60 -5.13
C ARG A 109 31.61 -16.56 -4.67
N MET A 110 31.17 -15.67 -5.56
CA MET A 110 30.14 -14.67 -5.29
C MET A 110 28.80 -15.35 -4.98
N THR A 111 28.37 -16.29 -5.82
CA THR A 111 27.14 -17.06 -5.63
C THR A 111 27.15 -17.84 -4.32
N ALA A 112 28.29 -18.44 -3.96
CA ALA A 112 28.43 -19.13 -2.68
C ALA A 112 28.26 -18.19 -1.46
N LEU A 113 28.80 -16.98 -1.52
CA LEU A 113 28.62 -15.98 -0.47
C LEU A 113 27.20 -15.42 -0.42
N GLN A 114 26.60 -15.14 -1.57
CA GLN A 114 25.22 -14.67 -1.68
C GLN A 114 24.21 -15.73 -1.19
N SER A 115 24.49 -17.03 -1.42
CA SER A 115 23.73 -18.13 -0.81
C SER A 115 23.80 -18.08 0.71
N LYS A 116 24.98 -17.86 1.30
CA LYS A 116 25.12 -17.74 2.77
C LYS A 116 24.35 -16.55 3.33
N VAL A 117 24.41 -15.38 2.66
CA VAL A 117 23.62 -14.20 3.03
C VAL A 117 22.12 -14.52 3.00
N ARG A 118 21.64 -15.12 1.90
CA ARG A 118 20.26 -15.54 1.74
C ARG A 118 19.81 -16.51 2.84
N ASP A 119 20.61 -17.54 3.11
CA ASP A 119 20.27 -18.60 4.07
C ASP A 119 20.24 -18.05 5.50
N SER A 120 21.18 -17.16 5.85
CA SER A 120 21.18 -16.46 7.15
C SER A 120 19.98 -15.51 7.30
N LEU A 121 19.60 -14.77 6.24
CA LEU A 121 18.37 -13.94 6.22
C LEU A 121 17.09 -14.78 6.34
N GLY A 122 17.04 -15.95 5.71
CA GLY A 122 15.93 -16.90 5.85
C GLY A 122 15.76 -17.39 7.28
N ARG A 123 16.87 -17.74 7.96
CA ARG A 123 16.86 -18.12 9.39
C ARG A 123 16.43 -16.97 10.30
N VAL A 124 16.83 -15.72 10.00
CA VAL A 124 16.37 -14.54 10.74
C VAL A 124 14.85 -14.37 10.61
N ARG A 125 14.31 -14.53 9.39
CA ARG A 125 12.85 -14.52 9.16
C ARG A 125 12.14 -15.57 10.00
N ASP A 126 12.64 -16.80 10.00
CA ASP A 126 11.99 -17.91 10.71
C ASP A 126 11.99 -17.68 12.24
N LEU A 127 13.08 -17.16 12.80
CA LEU A 127 13.16 -16.78 14.21
C LEU A 127 12.24 -15.59 14.53
N ALA A 128 12.15 -14.59 13.66
CA ALA A 128 11.27 -13.43 13.84
C ALA A 128 9.79 -13.83 13.83
N LEU A 129 9.39 -14.71 12.91
CA LEU A 129 8.02 -15.25 12.82
C LEU A 129 7.66 -16.22 13.96
N ALA A 130 8.67 -16.85 14.59
CA ALA A 130 8.49 -17.69 15.77
C ALA A 130 8.47 -16.89 17.08
N GLY A 131 8.44 -15.55 17.03
CA GLY A 131 8.45 -14.68 18.21
C GLY A 131 9.81 -14.57 18.93
N LYS A 132 10.86 -15.22 18.41
CA LYS A 132 12.20 -15.26 19.01
C LYS A 132 13.05 -14.05 18.63
N ARG A 133 12.59 -12.85 19.00
CA ARG A 133 13.18 -11.57 18.57
C ARG A 133 14.65 -11.41 18.94
N GLU A 134 15.04 -11.77 20.17
CA GLU A 134 16.44 -11.62 20.61
C GLU A 134 17.38 -12.60 19.90
N GLU A 135 16.96 -13.85 19.66
CA GLU A 135 17.71 -14.82 18.85
C GLU A 135 17.86 -14.32 17.40
N ALA A 136 16.80 -13.75 16.81
CA ALA A 136 16.82 -13.19 15.47
C ALA A 136 17.78 -11.98 15.36
N ARG A 137 17.77 -11.07 16.35
CA ARG A 137 18.71 -9.93 16.40
C ARG A 137 20.15 -10.37 16.59
N ALA A 138 20.39 -11.39 17.41
CA ALA A 138 21.73 -11.94 17.62
C ALA A 138 22.27 -12.58 16.32
N LEU A 139 21.44 -13.36 15.63
CA LEU A 139 21.78 -13.97 14.34
C LEU A 139 22.01 -12.91 13.24
N PHE A 140 21.19 -11.87 13.20
CA PHE A 140 21.36 -10.77 12.25
C PHE A 140 22.69 -10.02 12.47
N ARG A 141 23.03 -9.69 13.72
CA ARG A 141 24.26 -8.95 14.06
C ARG A 141 25.54 -9.74 13.83
N SER A 142 25.46 -11.06 13.93
CA SER A 142 26.58 -11.98 13.71
C SER A 142 26.60 -12.47 12.25
N GLU A 143 25.85 -13.53 11.94
CA GLU A 143 25.93 -14.24 10.66
C GLU A 143 25.54 -13.38 9.46
N VAL A 144 24.41 -12.65 9.50
CA VAL A 144 23.96 -11.87 8.32
C VAL A 144 24.96 -10.75 8.01
N ARG A 145 25.39 -10.02 9.04
CA ARG A 145 26.31 -8.88 8.86
C ARG A 145 27.69 -9.34 8.41
N ASP A 146 28.19 -10.46 8.92
CA ASP A 146 29.49 -11.02 8.51
C ASP A 146 29.46 -11.59 7.08
N ASN A 147 28.40 -12.32 6.74
CA ASN A 147 28.20 -12.85 5.39
C ASN A 147 28.04 -11.71 4.36
N GLU A 148 27.28 -10.67 4.69
CA GLU A 148 27.09 -9.51 3.81
C GLU A 148 28.39 -8.72 3.64
N ARG A 149 29.17 -8.58 4.72
CA ARG A 149 30.49 -7.93 4.64
C ARG A 149 31.43 -8.72 3.74
N ALA A 150 31.43 -10.04 3.84
CA ALA A 150 32.23 -10.91 2.97
C ALA A 150 31.76 -10.84 1.50
N ALA A 151 30.45 -10.76 1.25
CA ALA A 151 29.89 -10.57 -0.10
C ALA A 151 30.27 -9.20 -0.67
N SER A 152 30.10 -8.12 0.12
CA SER A 152 30.42 -6.74 -0.28
C SER A 152 31.91 -6.55 -0.57
N GLN A 153 32.80 -7.23 0.16
CA GLN A 153 34.24 -7.22 -0.10
C GLN A 153 34.64 -7.79 -1.47
N LEU A 154 33.76 -8.56 -2.10
CA LEU A 154 33.95 -9.00 -3.49
C LEU A 154 33.14 -8.17 -4.48
N THR A 155 31.90 -7.81 -4.14
CA THR A 155 31.00 -7.09 -5.06
C THR A 155 31.42 -5.63 -5.26
N ASP A 156 31.87 -4.92 -4.21
CA ASP A 156 32.20 -3.50 -4.32
C ASP A 156 33.44 -3.25 -5.19
N PRO A 157 34.58 -3.97 -5.01
CA PRO A 157 35.72 -3.83 -5.90
C PRO A 157 35.44 -4.28 -7.33
N LEU A 158 34.53 -5.24 -7.52
CA LEU A 158 34.10 -5.68 -8.85
C LEU A 158 33.34 -4.57 -9.57
N ILE A 159 32.35 -3.93 -8.92
CA ILE A 159 31.62 -2.80 -9.49
C ILE A 159 32.60 -1.65 -9.83
N GLU A 160 33.54 -1.33 -8.94
CA GLU A 160 34.53 -0.29 -9.19
C GLU A 160 35.49 -0.64 -10.33
N ALA A 161 35.92 -1.90 -10.42
CA ALA A 161 36.77 -2.39 -11.49
C ALA A 161 36.06 -2.34 -12.85
N GLU A 162 34.80 -2.77 -12.92
CA GLU A 162 34.02 -2.75 -14.15
C GLU A 162 33.64 -1.33 -14.58
N ILE A 163 33.35 -0.42 -13.65
CA ILE A 163 33.16 1.01 -13.98
C ILE A 163 34.44 1.58 -14.61
N LYS A 164 35.61 1.31 -14.02
CA LYS A 164 36.90 1.76 -14.58
C LYS A 164 37.21 1.10 -15.92
N GLU A 165 36.84 -0.17 -16.11
CA GLU A 165 37.03 -0.86 -17.39
C GLU A 165 36.08 -0.31 -18.46
N GLY A 166 34.84 0.00 -18.10
CA GLY A 166 33.89 0.71 -18.95
C GLY A 166 34.41 2.09 -19.38
N GLU A 167 34.95 2.88 -18.44
CA GLU A 167 35.59 4.17 -18.74
C GLU A 167 36.80 4.01 -19.69
N ARG A 168 37.64 3.00 -19.48
CA ARG A 168 38.77 2.70 -20.38
C ARG A 168 38.32 2.25 -21.75
N LEU A 169 37.28 1.43 -21.84
CA LEU A 169 36.71 0.98 -23.11
C LEU A 169 36.08 2.15 -23.86
N ASN A 170 35.43 3.07 -23.15
CA ASN A 170 34.89 4.29 -23.73
C ASN A 170 35.99 5.22 -24.25
N GLN A 171 37.07 5.43 -23.47
CA GLN A 171 38.25 6.15 -23.92
C GLN A 171 38.91 5.49 -25.14
N ARG A 172 38.96 4.15 -25.19
CA ARG A 172 39.46 3.41 -26.36
C ARG A 172 38.55 3.57 -27.59
N LEU A 173 37.24 3.64 -27.41
CA LEU A 173 36.30 3.93 -28.50
C LEU A 173 36.56 5.32 -29.07
N ASP A 174 36.70 6.33 -28.22
CA ASP A 174 37.05 7.70 -28.62
C ASP A 174 38.42 7.75 -29.33
N GLU A 175 39.40 7.00 -28.83
CA GLU A 175 40.72 6.90 -29.45
C GLU A 175 40.69 6.21 -30.82
N VAL A 176 39.89 5.14 -30.98
CA VAL A 176 39.70 4.44 -32.26
C VAL A 176 38.97 5.34 -33.25
N GLU A 177 37.92 6.03 -32.83
CA GLU A 177 37.18 6.99 -33.66
C GLU A 177 38.09 8.15 -34.10
N ALA A 178 38.85 8.73 -33.17
CA ALA A 178 39.82 9.78 -33.46
C ALA A 178 40.99 9.27 -34.34
N SER A 179 41.43 8.02 -34.17
CA SER A 179 42.47 7.40 -35.00
C SER A 179 41.99 7.14 -36.42
N VAL A 180 40.80 6.59 -36.60
CA VAL A 180 40.18 6.36 -37.91
C VAL A 180 39.96 7.70 -38.62
N THR A 181 39.45 8.71 -37.91
CA THR A 181 39.24 10.06 -38.45
C THR A 181 40.56 10.71 -38.87
N ARG A 182 41.63 10.60 -38.06
CA ARG A 182 42.98 11.09 -38.42
C ARG A 182 43.59 10.35 -39.60
N MET A 183 43.42 9.03 -39.69
CA MET A 183 43.92 8.25 -40.83
C MET A 183 43.17 8.60 -42.13
N VAL A 184 41.85 8.70 -42.09
CA VAL A 184 41.03 9.07 -43.25
C VAL A 184 41.37 10.48 -43.73
N THR A 185 41.49 11.45 -42.81
CA THR A 185 41.88 12.83 -43.16
C THR A 185 43.32 12.93 -43.66
N ALA A 186 44.27 12.19 -43.09
CA ALA A 186 45.66 12.16 -43.57
C ALA A 186 45.76 11.53 -44.98
N PHE A 187 45.06 10.43 -45.25
CA PHE A 187 45.04 9.82 -46.59
C PHE A 187 44.34 10.70 -47.63
N LEU A 188 43.29 11.43 -47.23
CA LEU A 188 42.66 12.46 -48.07
C LEU A 188 43.64 13.59 -48.41
N LEU A 189 44.33 14.16 -47.42
CA LEU A 189 45.25 15.28 -47.62
C LEU A 189 46.50 14.89 -48.42
N ILE A 190 47.14 13.75 -48.08
CA ILE A 190 48.31 13.23 -48.79
C ILE A 190 47.93 12.83 -50.21
N GLY A 191 46.78 12.17 -50.39
CA GLY A 191 46.26 11.80 -51.71
C GLY A 191 46.02 13.00 -52.62
N THR A 192 45.46 14.06 -52.05
CA THR A 192 45.21 15.31 -52.77
C THR A 192 46.53 16.01 -53.12
N LEU A 193 47.49 16.08 -52.18
CA LEU A 193 48.79 16.73 -52.39
C LEU A 193 49.64 16.00 -53.45
N VAL A 194 49.73 14.67 -53.37
CA VAL A 194 50.45 13.83 -54.34
C VAL A 194 49.79 13.92 -55.72
N GLY A 195 48.45 13.92 -55.78
CA GLY A 195 47.68 14.09 -57.00
C GLY A 195 47.96 15.44 -57.69
N VAL A 196 48.05 16.53 -56.93
CA VAL A 196 48.31 17.88 -57.46
C VAL A 196 49.76 18.03 -57.96
N VAL A 197 50.75 17.54 -57.20
CA VAL A 197 52.18 17.65 -57.57
C VAL A 197 52.52 16.82 -58.81
N LEU A 198 51.98 15.59 -58.93
CA LEU A 198 52.15 14.76 -60.12
C LEU A 198 51.51 15.42 -61.37
N SER A 199 50.35 16.06 -61.19
CA SER A 199 49.59 16.66 -62.29
C SER A 199 50.31 17.88 -62.89
N VAL A 200 50.99 18.70 -62.07
CA VAL A 200 51.70 19.91 -62.54
C VAL A 200 52.98 19.57 -63.32
N LEU A 201 53.72 18.53 -62.92
CA LEU A 201 54.96 18.10 -63.60
C LEU A 201 54.69 17.50 -64.99
N ILE A 202 53.58 16.77 -65.13
CA ILE A 202 53.15 16.13 -66.39
C ILE A 202 52.62 17.19 -67.38
N ALA A 203 51.97 18.24 -66.90
CA ALA A 203 51.39 19.31 -67.73
C ALA A 203 52.45 20.18 -68.44
N ARG A 204 53.52 20.59 -67.74
CA ARG A 204 54.48 21.60 -68.27
C ARG A 204 55.42 21.07 -69.36
N ARG A 205 55.93 19.84 -69.23
CA ARG A 205 56.84 19.21 -70.23
C ARG A 205 56.11 18.36 -71.27
N GLY A 206 54.86 17.97 -71.02
CA GLY A 206 54.09 17.07 -71.88
C GLY A 206 53.14 17.74 -72.87
N VAL A 207 52.79 19.01 -72.68
CA VAL A 207 51.65 19.66 -73.37
C VAL A 207 51.96 21.05 -73.95
N VAL A 208 52.76 21.89 -73.27
CA VAL A 208 52.90 23.34 -73.59
C VAL A 208 53.78 23.64 -74.81
N GLN A 209 54.90 22.95 -74.99
CA GLN A 209 55.87 23.18 -76.09
C GLN A 209 55.37 22.77 -77.50
N PRO A 210 54.56 21.70 -77.64
CA PRO A 210 54.08 21.27 -78.95
C PRO A 210 52.84 22.03 -79.49
N LEU A 211 52.19 22.85 -78.67
CA LEU A 211 51.04 23.70 -79.03
C LEU A 211 51.34 24.81 -80.06
N ALA A 212 52.61 25.27 -80.14
CA ALA A 212 53.03 26.37 -81.02
C ALA A 212 53.13 25.99 -82.52
N ARG A 213 53.20 24.70 -82.86
CA ARG A 213 53.23 24.20 -84.26
C ARG A 213 51.83 24.02 -84.88
N LEU A 214 50.80 23.89 -84.04
CA LEU A 214 49.40 23.70 -84.46
C LEU A 214 48.72 24.98 -84.94
N THR A 215 49.25 26.12 -84.53
CA THR A 215 48.73 27.46 -84.85
C THR A 215 48.88 27.77 -86.35
N THR A 216 49.90 27.21 -87.03
CA THR A 216 50.15 27.39 -88.47
C THR A 216 49.28 26.50 -89.38
N ALA A 217 48.73 25.38 -88.87
CA ALA A 217 47.87 24.47 -89.65
C ALA A 217 46.38 24.91 -89.70
N MET A 218 45.94 25.66 -88.69
CA MET A 218 44.58 26.16 -88.53
C MET A 218 44.17 27.23 -89.56
N GLU A 219 45.16 27.88 -90.18
CA GLU A 219 44.98 28.95 -91.18
C GLU A 219 44.49 28.40 -92.55
N ARG A 220 44.68 27.10 -92.83
CA ARG A 220 44.29 26.44 -94.11
C ARG A 220 42.86 25.86 -94.13
N LEU A 221 42.26 25.51 -92.97
CA LEU A 221 40.95 24.84 -92.85
C LEU A 221 39.71 25.75 -93.04
N THR A 222 39.92 27.06 -93.05
CA THR A 222 38.89 28.08 -93.25
C THR A 222 38.34 28.15 -94.69
N HIS A 223 38.93 27.40 -95.64
CA HIS A 223 38.57 27.36 -97.07
C HIS A 223 37.89 26.05 -97.54
N LYS A 224 37.36 25.22 -96.61
CA LYS A 224 36.67 23.92 -96.86
C LYS A 224 37.51 22.84 -97.56
N GLN A 225 38.83 22.96 -97.51
CA GLN A 225 39.78 21.97 -98.01
C GLN A 225 40.36 21.18 -96.83
N TYR A 226 40.13 19.87 -96.79
CA TYR A 226 40.40 19.02 -95.61
C TYR A 226 41.75 18.29 -95.65
N ASP A 227 42.70 18.71 -96.50
CA ASP A 227 43.93 17.95 -96.84
C ASP A 227 45.25 18.46 -96.23
N ALA A 228 45.21 19.40 -95.28
CA ALA A 228 46.41 20.03 -94.69
C ALA A 228 47.37 19.05 -93.97
N ASP A 229 48.69 19.30 -94.07
CA ASP A 229 49.72 18.47 -93.44
C ASP A 229 49.74 18.65 -91.92
N LEU A 230 49.23 17.62 -91.24
CA LEU A 230 49.08 17.51 -89.80
C LEU A 230 49.96 16.38 -89.28
N SER A 231 51.25 16.40 -89.60
CA SER A 231 52.20 15.32 -89.27
C SER A 231 52.48 15.16 -87.76
N ASP A 232 52.13 16.14 -86.93
CA ASP A 232 52.07 15.98 -85.47
C ASP A 232 50.93 15.03 -85.02
N ALA A 233 49.98 14.64 -85.90
CA ALA A 233 48.92 13.66 -85.64
C ALA A 233 49.42 12.21 -85.42
N ALA A 234 50.64 11.90 -85.88
CA ALA A 234 51.29 10.62 -85.60
C ALA A 234 51.87 10.54 -84.17
N ARG A 235 51.89 11.66 -83.44
CA ARG A 235 52.18 11.66 -82.01
C ARG A 235 51.05 10.93 -81.30
N LYS A 236 51.41 9.93 -80.48
CA LYS A 236 50.46 9.10 -79.74
C LYS A 236 49.97 9.80 -78.45
N ASP A 237 49.96 11.13 -78.44
CA ASP A 237 49.57 12.03 -77.34
C ASP A 237 48.83 13.29 -77.85
N GLU A 238 48.26 14.13 -76.99
CA GLU A 238 47.10 14.96 -77.38
C GLU A 238 47.52 16.30 -77.96
N VAL A 239 48.80 16.43 -78.28
CA VAL A 239 49.23 17.38 -79.30
C VAL A 239 49.00 16.78 -80.69
N GLY A 240 49.20 15.47 -80.84
CA GLY A 240 48.62 14.70 -81.95
C GLY A 240 47.09 14.66 -81.89
N THR A 241 46.50 14.62 -80.69
CA THR A 241 45.20 15.19 -80.26
C THR A 241 44.74 16.46 -80.95
N MET A 242 45.51 17.52 -80.78
CA MET A 242 45.19 18.85 -81.28
C MET A 242 45.49 19.00 -82.78
N ALA A 243 46.41 18.23 -83.35
CA ALA A 243 46.51 18.01 -84.80
C ALA A 243 45.26 17.26 -85.31
N THR A 244 44.76 16.31 -84.51
CA THR A 244 43.44 15.68 -84.66
C THR A 244 42.28 16.61 -84.29
N ALA A 245 42.51 17.79 -83.69
CA ALA A 245 41.44 18.72 -83.33
C ALA A 245 41.38 19.95 -84.23
N VAL A 246 42.46 20.25 -84.95
CA VAL A 246 42.41 20.89 -86.26
C VAL A 246 41.63 19.96 -87.23
N LEU A 247 41.67 18.63 -87.06
CA LEU A 247 40.67 17.68 -87.62
C LEU A 247 39.28 17.73 -86.92
N VAL A 248 39.17 18.08 -85.62
CA VAL A 248 37.88 18.33 -84.91
C VAL A 248 37.31 19.71 -85.22
N PHE A 249 38.04 20.64 -85.81
CA PHE A 249 37.51 21.89 -86.36
C PHE A 249 36.88 21.64 -87.73
N ARG A 250 37.41 20.65 -88.47
CA ARG A 250 36.64 19.92 -89.49
C ARG A 250 35.43 19.18 -88.87
N ASP A 251 35.53 18.58 -87.67
CA ASP A 251 34.38 18.04 -86.89
C ASP A 251 33.60 19.13 -86.08
N ALA A 252 33.86 20.43 -86.23
CA ALA A 252 33.10 21.49 -85.55
C ALA A 252 31.82 21.80 -86.34
N MET A 253 31.81 21.43 -87.62
CA MET A 253 30.58 21.17 -88.36
C MET A 253 29.82 19.92 -87.86
N GLN A 254 30.45 19.09 -87.02
CA GLN A 254 29.87 17.97 -86.26
C GLN A 254 29.53 18.36 -84.81
N THR A 255 29.93 19.56 -84.35
CA THR A 255 29.68 20.10 -83.00
C THR A 255 28.27 20.69 -82.84
N ALA A 256 27.50 20.82 -83.93
CA ALA A 256 26.06 21.11 -83.86
C ALA A 256 25.26 20.00 -83.14
N ASP A 257 25.66 18.72 -83.25
CA ASP A 257 25.05 17.57 -82.56
C ASP A 257 25.40 17.52 -81.05
N ARG A 258 26.47 18.20 -80.63
CA ARG A 258 27.01 18.12 -79.25
C ARG A 258 26.23 19.01 -78.27
N LEU A 259 25.56 20.04 -78.77
CA LEU A 259 24.76 20.99 -77.99
C LEU A 259 23.40 20.39 -77.55
N GLU A 260 22.86 19.45 -78.33
CA GLU A 260 21.61 18.73 -78.04
C GLU A 260 21.79 17.75 -76.86
N ALA A 261 22.98 17.15 -76.71
CA ALA A 261 23.32 16.22 -75.63
C ALA A 261 23.58 16.90 -74.27
N GLU A 262 24.00 18.18 -74.25
CA GLU A 262 24.16 18.96 -73.01
C GLU A 262 22.82 19.42 -72.43
N GLN A 263 21.88 19.84 -73.28
CA GLN A 263 20.51 20.20 -72.85
C GLN A 263 19.74 18.98 -72.31
N ALA A 264 19.97 17.78 -72.86
CA ALA A 264 19.37 16.53 -72.37
C ALA A 264 19.85 16.14 -70.95
N ARG A 265 21.12 16.41 -70.60
CA ARG A 265 21.67 16.12 -69.27
C ARG A 265 21.16 17.08 -68.19
N ASP A 266 20.99 18.36 -68.54
CA ASP A 266 20.49 19.38 -67.61
C ASP A 266 18.98 19.20 -67.34
N ARG A 267 18.20 18.74 -68.34
CA ARG A 267 16.80 18.29 -68.14
C ARG A 267 16.70 17.12 -67.17
N LEU A 268 17.47 16.05 -67.39
CA LEU A 268 17.47 14.85 -66.55
C LEU A 268 17.91 15.13 -65.10
N ALA A 269 18.85 16.06 -64.90
CA ALA A 269 19.28 16.49 -63.56
C ALA A 269 18.20 17.31 -62.84
N ARG A 270 17.49 18.19 -63.55
CA ARG A 270 16.34 18.93 -63.00
C ARG A 270 15.17 18.00 -62.68
N GLU A 271 14.82 17.08 -63.58
CA GLU A 271 13.78 16.07 -63.37
C GLU A 271 14.06 15.21 -62.12
N ARG A 272 15.29 14.70 -61.97
CA ARG A 272 15.68 13.94 -60.77
C ARG A 272 15.62 14.76 -59.49
N ARG A 273 15.96 16.05 -59.54
CA ARG A 273 15.88 16.95 -58.39
C ARG A 273 14.42 17.22 -58.00
N THR A 274 13.55 17.46 -58.98
CA THR A 274 12.11 17.63 -58.76
C THR A 274 11.50 16.35 -58.17
N GLU A 275 11.79 15.17 -58.74
CA GLU A 275 11.31 13.88 -58.20
C GLU A 275 11.82 13.59 -56.77
N ALA A 276 13.04 14.02 -56.43
CA ALA A 276 13.58 13.88 -55.08
C ALA A 276 12.88 14.82 -54.09
N ILE A 277 12.63 16.08 -54.49
CA ILE A 277 11.90 17.05 -53.68
C ILE A 277 10.45 16.61 -53.46
N GLU A 278 9.76 16.16 -54.51
CA GLU A 278 8.39 15.62 -54.39
C GLU A 278 8.31 14.42 -53.46
N ARG A 279 9.28 13.50 -53.52
CA ARG A 279 9.37 12.36 -52.58
C ARG A 279 9.56 12.81 -51.14
N MET A 280 10.47 13.76 -50.89
CA MET A 280 10.70 14.30 -49.54
C MET A 280 9.46 15.03 -49.00
N ILE A 281 8.78 15.81 -49.85
CA ILE A 281 7.51 16.50 -49.49
C ILE A 281 6.44 15.47 -49.14
N ALA A 282 6.27 14.41 -49.94
CA ALA A 282 5.27 13.37 -49.69
C ALA A 282 5.58 12.52 -48.45
N GLU A 283 6.85 12.30 -48.13
CA GLU A 283 7.26 11.64 -46.89
C GLU A 283 7.02 12.54 -45.68
N PHE A 284 7.39 13.82 -45.75
CA PHE A 284 7.12 14.81 -44.71
C PHE A 284 5.63 14.97 -44.43
N GLU A 285 4.80 15.10 -45.47
CA GLU A 285 3.34 15.19 -45.37
C GLU A 285 2.75 13.98 -44.65
N ARG A 286 3.16 12.76 -45.02
CA ARG A 286 2.70 11.52 -44.37
C ARG A 286 3.11 11.45 -42.90
N ASN A 287 4.35 11.80 -42.59
CA ASN A 287 4.87 11.74 -41.22
C ASN A 287 4.17 12.77 -40.31
N ILE A 288 4.04 14.02 -40.76
CA ILE A 288 3.34 15.06 -40.00
C ILE A 288 1.85 14.75 -39.85
N ALA A 289 1.18 14.31 -40.93
CA ALA A 289 -0.22 13.91 -40.85
C ALA A 289 -0.43 12.75 -39.86
N SER A 290 0.53 11.81 -39.78
CA SER A 290 0.48 10.73 -38.79
C SER A 290 0.64 11.26 -37.37
N ILE A 291 1.64 12.10 -37.11
CA ILE A 291 1.88 12.69 -35.78
C ILE A 291 0.66 13.49 -35.32
N LEU A 292 0.11 14.35 -36.18
CA LEU A 292 -1.07 15.18 -35.87
C LEU A 292 -2.31 14.33 -35.57
N ARG A 293 -2.51 13.20 -36.28
CA ARG A 293 -3.58 12.26 -35.95
C ARG A 293 -3.39 11.63 -34.57
N THR A 294 -2.17 11.22 -34.23
CA THR A 294 -1.87 10.64 -32.92
C THR A 294 -2.08 11.66 -31.80
N VAL A 295 -1.60 12.90 -31.97
CA VAL A 295 -1.78 13.97 -30.98
C VAL A 295 -3.26 14.32 -30.81
N SER A 296 -4.01 14.44 -31.91
CA SER A 296 -5.46 14.69 -31.85
C SER A 296 -6.22 13.56 -31.15
N ALA A 297 -5.86 12.30 -31.43
CA ALA A 297 -6.48 11.15 -30.76
C ALA A 297 -6.19 11.15 -29.25
N ALA A 298 -4.94 11.41 -28.86
CA ALA A 298 -4.55 11.52 -27.45
C ALA A 298 -5.27 12.68 -26.75
N ALA A 299 -5.45 13.83 -27.41
CA ALA A 299 -6.20 14.96 -26.87
C ALA A 299 -7.67 14.59 -26.61
N THR A 300 -8.33 13.90 -27.54
CA THR A 300 -9.71 13.43 -27.37
C THR A 300 -9.84 12.40 -26.24
N GLU A 301 -8.86 11.51 -26.10
CA GLU A 301 -8.83 10.53 -25.02
C GLU A 301 -8.63 11.18 -23.64
N LEU A 302 -7.74 12.18 -23.55
CA LEU A 302 -7.55 12.98 -22.35
C LEU A 302 -8.79 13.80 -22.00
N GLU A 303 -9.46 14.40 -22.99
CA GLU A 303 -10.75 15.09 -22.79
C GLU A 303 -11.80 14.16 -22.19
N ALA A 304 -11.96 12.96 -22.75
CA ALA A 304 -12.92 11.96 -22.25
C ALA A 304 -12.58 11.52 -20.81
N THR A 305 -11.29 11.28 -20.55
CA THR A 305 -10.78 10.91 -19.22
C THR A 305 -11.04 12.02 -18.21
N ALA A 306 -10.73 13.26 -18.56
CA ALA A 306 -10.96 14.43 -17.70
C ALA A 306 -12.46 14.61 -17.36
N LYS A 307 -13.36 14.48 -18.35
CA LYS A 307 -14.81 14.52 -18.10
C LYS A 307 -15.26 13.41 -17.15
N SER A 308 -14.75 12.20 -17.32
CA SER A 308 -15.02 11.07 -16.42
C SER A 308 -14.53 11.35 -15.00
N MET A 309 -13.30 11.86 -14.85
CA MET A 309 -12.75 12.26 -13.55
C MET A 309 -13.59 13.34 -12.85
N THR A 310 -14.04 14.36 -13.59
CA THR A 310 -14.93 15.39 -13.04
C THR A 310 -16.26 14.79 -12.55
N GLY A 311 -16.84 13.86 -13.31
CA GLY A 311 -18.04 13.13 -12.90
C GLY A 311 -17.83 12.33 -11.62
N ILE A 312 -16.75 11.56 -11.54
CA ILE A 312 -16.39 10.75 -10.36
C ILE A 312 -16.15 11.65 -9.14
N ALA A 313 -15.46 12.77 -9.32
CA ALA A 313 -15.22 13.75 -8.26
C ALA A 313 -16.53 14.33 -7.72
N SER A 314 -17.45 14.72 -8.61
CA SER A 314 -18.78 15.21 -8.23
C SER A 314 -19.58 14.17 -7.44
N ASP A 315 -19.63 12.92 -7.93
CA ASP A 315 -20.31 11.81 -7.26
C ASP A 315 -19.71 11.50 -5.89
N THR A 316 -18.37 11.52 -5.80
CA THR A 316 -17.66 11.32 -4.54
C THR A 316 -18.01 12.42 -3.55
N ASN A 317 -18.13 13.67 -4.00
CA ASN A 317 -18.47 14.79 -3.14
C ASN A 317 -19.93 14.71 -2.63
N ALA A 318 -20.86 14.31 -3.50
CA ALA A 318 -22.25 14.05 -3.12
C ALA A 318 -22.36 12.92 -2.07
N ARG A 319 -21.63 11.82 -2.27
CA ARG A 319 -21.55 10.70 -1.30
C ARG A 319 -20.88 11.11 0.01
N ALA A 320 -19.84 11.94 -0.05
CA ALA A 320 -19.18 12.49 1.13
C ALA A 320 -20.16 13.35 1.95
N THR A 321 -20.95 14.19 1.29
CA THR A 321 -21.97 15.03 1.93
C THR A 321 -23.08 14.19 2.57
N ALA A 322 -23.55 13.14 1.88
CA ALA A 322 -24.53 12.22 2.44
C ALA A 322 -23.99 11.48 3.66
N THR A 323 -22.74 11.03 3.61
CA THR A 323 -22.08 10.33 4.72
C THR A 323 -21.82 11.26 5.91
N ALA A 324 -21.45 12.53 5.66
CA ALA A 324 -21.30 13.54 6.71
C ALA A 324 -22.60 13.75 7.48
N ARG A 325 -23.73 13.90 6.77
CA ARG A 325 -25.06 14.02 7.39
C ARG A 325 -25.43 12.79 8.21
N ALA A 326 -25.18 11.59 7.70
CA ALA A 326 -25.42 10.35 8.45
C ALA A 326 -24.55 10.26 9.72
N ALA A 327 -23.30 10.73 9.67
CA ALA A 327 -22.42 10.77 10.83
C ALA A 327 -22.88 11.81 11.88
N GLU A 328 -23.38 12.96 11.45
CA GLU A 328 -24.00 13.96 12.34
C GLU A 328 -25.25 13.40 13.03
N GLU A 329 -26.13 12.76 12.27
CA GLU A 329 -27.35 12.14 12.80
C GLU A 329 -27.00 11.01 13.80
N ALA A 330 -26.01 10.18 13.49
CA ALA A 330 -25.47 9.19 14.41
C ALA A 330 -24.88 9.84 15.68
N SER A 331 -24.20 10.97 15.57
CA SER A 331 -23.67 11.70 16.73
C SER A 331 -24.78 12.19 17.67
N VAL A 332 -25.90 12.69 17.12
CA VAL A 332 -27.08 13.10 17.90
C VAL A 332 -27.71 11.90 18.60
N ASN A 333 -27.83 10.77 17.90
CA ASN A 333 -28.36 9.53 18.49
C ASN A 333 -27.48 9.03 19.64
N VAL A 334 -26.15 9.04 19.46
CA VAL A 334 -25.20 8.66 20.51
C VAL A 334 -25.29 9.58 21.72
N GLN A 335 -25.45 10.90 21.53
CA GLN A 335 -25.68 11.84 22.64
C GLN A 335 -26.99 11.55 23.40
N THR A 336 -28.05 11.19 22.67
CA THR A 336 -29.33 10.80 23.28
C THR A 336 -29.18 9.54 24.13
N VAL A 337 -28.46 8.54 23.62
CA VAL A 337 -28.17 7.31 24.38
C VAL A 337 -27.30 7.61 25.59
N ALA A 338 -26.32 8.50 25.48
CA ALA A 338 -25.48 8.92 26.60
C ALA A 338 -26.32 9.50 27.75
N ALA A 339 -27.22 10.44 27.44
CA ALA A 339 -28.13 11.03 28.40
C ALA A 339 -29.04 9.98 29.07
N ALA A 340 -29.62 9.07 28.27
CA ALA A 340 -30.44 7.97 28.81
C ALA A 340 -29.63 7.03 29.71
N THR A 341 -28.35 6.80 29.40
CA THR A 341 -27.46 5.94 30.20
C THR A 341 -27.09 6.61 31.52
N GLU A 342 -26.89 7.94 31.53
CA GLU A 342 -26.69 8.72 32.76
C GLU A 342 -27.95 8.69 33.65
N GLU A 343 -29.14 8.83 33.07
CA GLU A 343 -30.41 8.69 33.80
C GLU A 343 -30.57 7.28 34.41
N LEU A 344 -30.24 6.23 33.65
CA LEU A 344 -30.25 4.85 34.16
C LEU A 344 -29.25 4.66 35.32
N ALA A 345 -28.06 5.22 35.22
CA ALA A 345 -27.06 5.14 36.29
C ALA A 345 -27.56 5.79 37.59
N MET A 346 -28.21 6.96 37.48
CA MET A 346 -28.85 7.61 38.63
C MET A 346 -29.99 6.76 39.21
N SER A 347 -30.83 6.18 38.37
CA SER A 347 -31.94 5.31 38.80
C SER A 347 -31.44 4.05 39.53
N ILE A 348 -30.37 3.41 39.03
CA ILE A 348 -29.72 2.26 39.66
C ILE A 348 -29.17 2.62 41.05
N GLN A 349 -28.53 3.79 41.19
CA GLN A 349 -28.06 4.27 42.50
C GLN A 349 -29.21 4.51 43.48
N GLU A 350 -30.32 5.09 43.02
CA GLU A 350 -31.51 5.28 43.85
C GLU A 350 -32.12 3.95 44.29
N ILE A 351 -32.30 3.00 43.37
CA ILE A 351 -32.85 1.68 43.67
C ILE A 351 -31.94 0.91 44.62
N SER A 352 -30.62 0.98 44.44
CA SER A 352 -29.64 0.41 45.37
C SER A 352 -29.84 0.95 46.79
N GLY A 353 -30.01 2.27 46.94
CA GLY A 353 -30.33 2.90 48.21
C GLY A 353 -31.68 2.47 48.80
N GLN A 354 -32.71 2.30 47.96
CA GLN A 354 -34.01 1.77 48.40
C GLN A 354 -33.93 0.33 48.89
N VAL A 355 -33.18 -0.54 48.20
CA VAL A 355 -32.98 -1.94 48.58
C VAL A 355 -32.21 -2.06 49.89
N SER A 356 -31.19 -1.23 50.10
CA SER A 356 -30.47 -1.15 51.38
C SER A 356 -31.43 -0.78 52.53
N ARG A 357 -32.28 0.24 52.32
CA ARG A 357 -33.28 0.64 53.32
C ARG A 357 -34.30 -0.48 53.60
N SER A 358 -34.77 -1.19 52.58
CA SER A 358 -35.68 -2.33 52.78
C SER A 358 -35.03 -3.46 53.58
N THR A 359 -33.73 -3.71 53.35
CA THR A 359 -32.96 -4.70 54.12
C THR A 359 -32.86 -4.30 55.59
N ASP A 360 -32.60 -3.02 55.89
CA ASP A 360 -32.57 -2.50 57.26
C ASP A 360 -33.94 -2.62 57.96
N ILE A 361 -35.02 -2.30 57.25
CA ILE A 361 -36.39 -2.45 57.76
C ILE A 361 -36.69 -3.92 58.07
N ALA A 362 -36.35 -4.84 57.16
CA ALA A 362 -36.55 -6.28 57.37
C ALA A 362 -35.73 -6.79 58.57
N ASN A 363 -34.50 -6.32 58.75
CA ASN A 363 -33.67 -6.66 59.91
C ASN A 363 -34.28 -6.18 61.23
N ARG A 364 -34.78 -4.95 61.27
CA ARG A 364 -35.48 -4.40 62.45
C ARG A 364 -36.77 -5.16 62.75
N ALA A 365 -37.61 -5.39 61.75
CA ALA A 365 -38.85 -6.15 61.91
C ALA A 365 -38.59 -7.59 62.39
N SER A 366 -37.50 -8.21 61.91
CA SER A 366 -37.09 -9.55 62.36
C SER A 366 -36.70 -9.56 63.83
N ALA A 367 -36.01 -8.52 64.31
CA ALA A 367 -35.65 -8.37 65.72
C ALA A 367 -36.89 -8.15 66.59
N GLU A 368 -37.80 -7.27 66.17
CA GLU A 368 -39.06 -7.00 66.86
C GLU A 368 -39.96 -8.25 66.94
N ALA A 369 -40.04 -9.04 65.86
CA ALA A 369 -40.76 -10.31 65.85
C ALA A 369 -40.14 -11.33 66.82
N ALA A 370 -38.80 -11.43 66.86
CA ALA A 370 -38.10 -12.31 67.80
C ALA A 370 -38.31 -11.91 69.27
N ASP A 371 -38.30 -10.61 69.58
CA ASP A 371 -38.58 -10.07 70.91
C ASP A 371 -40.05 -10.32 71.33
N THR A 372 -40.99 -10.12 70.40
CA THR A 372 -42.41 -10.40 70.63
C THR A 372 -42.63 -11.89 70.87
N ASN A 373 -42.00 -12.76 70.08
CA ASN A 373 -42.08 -14.21 70.26
C ASN A 373 -41.59 -14.63 71.65
N ARG A 374 -40.47 -14.06 72.12
CA ARG A 374 -39.94 -14.32 73.48
C ARG A 374 -40.93 -13.90 74.56
N THR A 375 -41.58 -12.76 74.39
CA THR A 375 -42.58 -12.24 75.34
C THR A 375 -43.81 -13.16 75.39
N VAL A 376 -44.31 -13.59 74.24
CA VAL A 376 -45.45 -14.52 74.16
C VAL A 376 -45.10 -15.89 74.73
N GLN A 377 -43.90 -16.40 74.47
CA GLN A 377 -43.42 -17.65 75.08
C GLN A 377 -43.42 -17.56 76.61
N GLY A 378 -43.00 -16.41 77.17
CA GLY A 378 -43.09 -16.15 78.61
C GLY A 378 -44.53 -16.14 79.14
N LEU A 379 -45.49 -15.63 78.37
CA LEU A 379 -46.91 -15.69 78.74
C LEU A 379 -47.45 -17.13 78.72
N VAL A 380 -47.05 -17.95 77.74
CA VAL A 380 -47.39 -19.37 77.67
C VAL A 380 -46.91 -20.10 78.93
N GLU A 381 -45.66 -19.88 79.35
CA GLU A 381 -45.10 -20.44 80.58
C GLU A 381 -45.84 -19.97 81.83
N GLN A 382 -46.19 -18.67 81.93
CA GLN A 382 -46.95 -18.15 83.06
C GLN A 382 -48.37 -18.74 83.13
N ALA A 383 -49.05 -18.87 81.99
CA ALA A 383 -50.37 -19.47 81.92
C ALA A 383 -50.33 -20.95 82.32
N GLN A 384 -49.27 -21.69 81.97
CA GLN A 384 -49.05 -23.06 82.47
C GLN A 384 -48.90 -23.11 83.99
N ARG A 385 -48.07 -22.24 84.58
CA ARG A 385 -47.90 -22.16 86.03
C ARG A 385 -49.20 -21.82 86.75
N ILE A 386 -50.00 -20.89 86.23
CA ILE A 386 -51.32 -20.58 86.79
C ILE A 386 -52.24 -21.81 86.71
N GLY A 387 -52.23 -22.54 85.59
CA GLY A 387 -52.99 -23.79 85.45
C GLY A 387 -52.58 -24.87 86.47
N GLU A 388 -51.29 -24.96 86.83
CA GLU A 388 -50.82 -25.82 87.93
C GLU A 388 -51.37 -25.38 89.29
N VAL A 389 -51.35 -24.09 89.59
CA VAL A 389 -51.90 -23.52 90.83
C VAL A 389 -53.40 -23.77 90.92
N VAL A 390 -54.15 -23.54 89.84
CA VAL A 390 -55.61 -23.78 89.80
C VAL A 390 -55.93 -25.25 90.08
N ARG A 391 -55.19 -26.19 89.47
CA ARG A 391 -55.34 -27.63 89.74
C ARG A 391 -55.09 -27.97 91.20
N LEU A 392 -54.07 -27.37 91.82
CA LEU A 392 -53.81 -27.55 93.25
C LEU A 392 -54.99 -27.05 94.11
N ILE A 393 -55.54 -25.86 93.81
CA ILE A 393 -56.69 -25.29 94.54
C ILE A 393 -57.93 -26.18 94.39
N THR A 394 -58.22 -26.69 93.18
CA THR A 394 -59.32 -27.65 92.96
C THR A 394 -59.14 -28.92 93.79
N GLY A 395 -57.90 -29.40 93.93
CA GLY A 395 -57.54 -30.52 94.82
C GLY A 395 -57.83 -30.20 96.29
N ILE A 396 -57.41 -29.01 96.77
CA ILE A 396 -57.66 -28.55 98.14
C ILE A 396 -59.17 -28.40 98.41
N ALA A 397 -59.92 -27.81 97.47
CA ALA A 397 -61.37 -27.67 97.59
C ALA A 397 -62.06 -29.04 97.68
N SER A 398 -61.64 -29.99 96.85
CA SER A 398 -62.15 -31.37 96.88
C SER A 398 -61.85 -32.07 98.22
N GLN A 399 -60.63 -31.91 98.74
CA GLN A 399 -60.23 -32.44 100.05
C GLN A 399 -61.00 -31.77 101.20
N THR A 400 -61.21 -30.46 101.12
CA THR A 400 -61.98 -29.67 102.11
C THR A 400 -63.44 -30.09 102.12
N ASN A 401 -64.03 -30.34 100.94
CA ASN A 401 -65.39 -30.85 100.81
C ASN A 401 -65.54 -32.25 101.45
N LEU A 402 -64.55 -33.14 101.25
CA LEU A 402 -64.51 -34.45 101.91
C LEU A 402 -64.37 -34.35 103.44
N LEU A 403 -63.50 -33.47 103.93
CA LEU A 403 -63.34 -33.21 105.37
C LEU A 403 -64.63 -32.65 105.99
N ALA A 404 -65.26 -31.70 105.31
CA ALA A 404 -66.53 -31.12 105.73
C ALA A 404 -67.65 -32.16 105.75
N LEU A 405 -67.72 -33.04 104.74
CA LEU A 405 -68.66 -34.15 104.71
C LEU A 405 -68.46 -35.11 105.89
N ASN A 406 -67.21 -35.49 106.18
CA ASN A 406 -66.88 -36.32 107.34
C ASN A 406 -67.29 -35.64 108.66
N ALA A 407 -67.07 -34.32 108.77
CA ALA A 407 -67.49 -33.54 109.92
C ALA A 407 -69.03 -33.47 110.05
N THR A 408 -69.78 -33.33 108.96
CA THR A 408 -71.24 -33.38 108.96
C THR A 408 -71.75 -34.75 109.43
N ILE A 409 -71.10 -35.84 109.01
CA ILE A 409 -71.44 -37.21 109.46
C ILE A 409 -71.23 -37.36 110.96
N GLU A 410 -70.08 -36.92 111.48
CA GLU A 410 -69.77 -37.03 112.91
C GLU A 410 -70.66 -36.10 113.76
N ALA A 411 -71.00 -34.91 113.26
CA ALA A 411 -71.95 -34.00 113.89
C ALA A 411 -73.38 -34.59 113.96
N ALA A 412 -73.81 -35.32 112.92
CA ALA A 412 -75.07 -36.06 112.93
C ALA A 412 -75.05 -37.22 113.95
N ARG A 413 -73.88 -37.86 114.11
CA ARG A 413 -73.66 -38.94 115.09
C ARG A 413 -73.72 -38.47 116.54
N ALA A 414 -73.32 -37.22 116.80
CA ALA A 414 -73.36 -36.58 118.12
C ALA A 414 -74.76 -36.08 118.54
N GLY A 415 -75.79 -36.22 117.69
CA GLY A 415 -77.18 -35.88 118.02
C GLY A 415 -77.39 -34.38 118.31
N GLU A 416 -78.15 -34.06 119.35
CA GLU A 416 -78.48 -32.67 119.72
C GLU A 416 -77.24 -31.82 120.07
N ALA A 417 -76.18 -32.43 120.62
CA ALA A 417 -74.94 -31.74 120.98
C ALA A 417 -74.11 -31.31 119.76
N GLY A 418 -74.32 -31.94 118.60
CA GLY A 418 -73.59 -31.69 117.35
C GLY A 418 -74.20 -30.62 116.43
N LYS A 419 -75.39 -30.09 116.75
CA LYS A 419 -76.13 -29.18 115.85
C LYS A 419 -75.34 -27.95 115.40
N GLY A 420 -74.63 -27.28 116.31
CA GLY A 420 -73.80 -26.12 115.96
C GLY A 420 -72.63 -26.50 115.04
N PHE A 421 -72.03 -27.67 115.26
CA PHE A 421 -70.94 -28.20 114.44
C PHE A 421 -71.42 -28.63 113.04
N ALA A 422 -72.64 -29.19 112.95
CA ALA A 422 -73.25 -29.58 111.68
C ALA A 422 -73.52 -28.36 110.77
N VAL A 423 -73.92 -27.21 111.33
CA VAL A 423 -74.11 -25.97 110.56
C VAL A 423 -72.78 -25.49 109.99
N VAL A 424 -71.72 -25.45 110.82
CA VAL A 424 -70.38 -25.04 110.36
C VAL A 424 -69.85 -26.01 109.30
N ALA A 425 -69.99 -27.32 109.50
CA ALA A 425 -69.55 -28.32 108.54
C ALA A 425 -70.29 -28.19 107.18
N ASN A 426 -71.60 -27.95 107.20
CA ASN A 426 -72.36 -27.68 105.97
C ASN A 426 -71.96 -26.36 105.29
N GLU A 427 -71.66 -25.31 106.06
CA GLU A 427 -71.18 -24.04 105.51
C GLU A 427 -69.81 -24.22 104.83
N VAL A 428 -68.88 -24.93 105.48
CA VAL A 428 -67.56 -25.28 104.89
C VAL A 428 -67.73 -26.14 103.64
N LYS A 429 -68.65 -27.10 103.65
CA LYS A 429 -68.98 -27.94 102.48
C LYS A 429 -69.50 -27.10 101.30
N ASN A 430 -70.40 -26.15 101.57
CA ASN A 430 -70.92 -25.24 100.56
C ASN A 430 -69.80 -24.35 100.00
N LEU A 431 -68.95 -23.77 100.87
CA LEU A 431 -67.81 -22.96 100.47
C LEU A 431 -66.82 -23.75 99.60
N ALA A 432 -66.55 -25.01 99.96
CA ALA A 432 -65.69 -25.90 99.20
C ALA A 432 -66.28 -26.23 97.81
N THR A 433 -67.59 -26.48 97.73
CA THR A 433 -68.29 -26.69 96.46
C THR A 433 -68.26 -25.44 95.58
N GLN A 434 -68.49 -24.27 96.16
CA GLN A 434 -68.41 -22.98 95.46
C GLN A 434 -66.99 -22.69 94.97
N THR A 435 -65.98 -23.03 95.78
CA THR A 435 -64.55 -22.91 95.40
C THR A 435 -64.23 -23.84 94.24
N ALA A 436 -64.67 -25.10 94.28
CA ALA A 436 -64.44 -26.06 93.20
C ALA A 436 -65.04 -25.55 91.88
N LYS A 437 -66.30 -25.08 91.91
CA LYS A 437 -66.98 -24.50 90.74
C LYS A 437 -66.23 -23.27 90.20
N ALA A 438 -65.82 -22.35 91.08
CA ALA A 438 -65.05 -21.17 90.68
C ALA A 438 -63.70 -21.57 90.05
N THR A 439 -63.01 -22.58 90.59
CA THR A 439 -61.76 -23.07 89.99
C THR A 439 -61.96 -23.76 88.64
N GLU A 440 -63.10 -24.43 88.42
CA GLU A 440 -63.44 -25.02 87.12
C GLU A 440 -63.64 -23.94 86.06
N GLU A 441 -64.38 -22.87 86.40
CA GLU A 441 -64.55 -21.70 85.53
C GLU A 441 -63.20 -21.02 85.21
N ILE A 442 -62.33 -20.84 86.22
CA ILE A 442 -60.97 -20.32 86.03
C ILE A 442 -60.13 -21.26 85.15
N SER A 443 -60.22 -22.57 85.33
CA SER A 443 -59.50 -23.54 84.51
C SER A 443 -59.89 -23.42 83.02
N GLY A 444 -61.19 -23.22 82.74
CA GLY A 444 -61.67 -22.95 81.38
C GLY A 444 -61.10 -21.64 80.79
N GLN A 445 -61.01 -20.59 81.61
CA GLN A 445 -60.38 -19.32 81.22
C GLN A 445 -58.88 -19.48 80.93
N ILE A 446 -58.14 -20.22 81.76
CA ILE A 446 -56.72 -20.50 81.55
C ILE A 446 -56.48 -21.34 80.29
N SER A 447 -57.31 -22.36 80.04
CA SER A 447 -57.22 -23.14 78.80
C SER A 447 -57.46 -22.27 77.55
N SER A 448 -58.42 -21.35 77.61
CA SER A 448 -58.68 -20.40 76.53
C SER A 448 -57.51 -19.43 76.33
N MET A 449 -56.92 -18.94 77.42
CA MET A 449 -55.75 -18.06 77.40
C MET A 449 -54.52 -18.77 76.81
N GLN A 450 -54.28 -20.03 77.18
CA GLN A 450 -53.22 -20.87 76.61
C GLN A 450 -53.41 -21.06 75.10
N GLY A 451 -54.61 -21.40 74.65
CA GLY A 451 -54.91 -21.55 73.22
C GLY A 451 -54.69 -20.23 72.45
N ALA A 452 -55.10 -19.09 73.01
CA ALA A 452 -54.88 -17.79 72.40
C ALA A 452 -53.40 -17.40 72.33
N THR A 453 -52.60 -17.70 73.37
CA THR A 453 -51.17 -17.42 73.38
C THR A 453 -50.38 -18.34 72.44
N ASP A 454 -50.75 -19.62 72.34
CA ASP A 454 -50.12 -20.55 71.41
C ASP A 454 -50.41 -20.16 69.94
N GLY A 455 -51.65 -19.77 69.65
CA GLY A 455 -52.03 -19.20 68.35
C GLY A 455 -51.26 -17.91 68.01
N ALA A 456 -51.06 -17.02 69.00
CA ALA A 456 -50.24 -15.82 68.82
C ALA A 456 -48.77 -16.16 68.54
N ALA A 457 -48.19 -17.14 69.25
CA ALA A 457 -46.81 -17.58 69.03
C ALA A 457 -46.61 -18.13 67.60
N GLN A 458 -47.54 -18.98 67.13
CA GLN A 458 -47.50 -19.49 65.75
C GLN A 458 -47.60 -18.37 64.70
N ALA A 459 -48.49 -17.40 64.92
CA ALA A 459 -48.62 -16.25 64.02
C ALA A 459 -47.33 -15.42 63.95
N ILE A 460 -46.67 -15.17 65.09
CA ILE A 460 -45.40 -14.43 65.14
C ILE A 460 -44.27 -15.22 64.45
N ALA A 461 -44.20 -16.54 64.64
CA ALA A 461 -43.24 -17.38 63.94
C ALA A 461 -43.43 -17.32 62.42
N GLY A 462 -44.68 -17.34 61.93
CA GLY A 462 -45.00 -17.15 60.52
C GLY A 462 -44.60 -15.78 59.97
N ILE A 463 -44.78 -14.72 60.76
CA ILE A 463 -44.30 -13.36 60.43
C ILE A 463 -42.77 -13.37 60.32
N GLY A 464 -42.07 -14.00 61.27
CA GLY A 464 -40.61 -14.13 61.25
C GLY A 464 -40.09 -14.83 59.99
N HIS A 465 -40.75 -15.92 59.57
CA HIS A 465 -40.41 -16.61 58.32
C HIS A 465 -40.59 -15.71 57.09
N THR A 466 -41.74 -15.02 57.01
CA THR A 466 -42.04 -14.08 55.91
C THR A 466 -41.01 -12.96 55.82
N ILE A 467 -40.58 -12.40 56.97
CA ILE A 467 -39.51 -11.38 57.01
C ILE A 467 -38.17 -11.96 56.55
N GLY A 468 -37.88 -13.22 56.89
CA GLY A 468 -36.71 -13.94 56.37
C GLY A 468 -36.71 -14.01 54.84
N THR A 469 -37.83 -14.40 54.23
CA THR A 469 -37.99 -14.42 52.77
C THR A 469 -37.80 -13.03 52.15
N ILE A 470 -38.32 -11.97 52.78
CA ILE A 470 -38.11 -10.58 52.31
C ILE A 470 -36.62 -10.23 52.29
N ARG A 471 -35.84 -10.65 53.28
CA ARG A 471 -34.39 -10.40 53.34
C ARG A 471 -33.63 -11.12 52.22
N GLU A 472 -33.98 -12.38 51.94
CA GLU A 472 -33.38 -13.15 50.84
C GLU A 472 -33.67 -12.50 49.47
N VAL A 473 -34.91 -12.06 49.26
CA VAL A 473 -35.30 -11.34 48.05
C VAL A 473 -34.54 -10.02 47.92
N ALA A 474 -34.44 -9.23 49.00
CA ALA A 474 -33.70 -7.97 48.99
C ALA A 474 -32.21 -8.17 48.65
N THR A 475 -31.59 -9.24 49.17
CA THR A 475 -30.18 -9.60 48.87
C THR A 475 -30.00 -9.98 47.40
N SER A 476 -30.97 -10.73 46.84
CA SER A 476 -30.96 -11.12 45.43
C SER A 476 -31.13 -9.90 44.51
N ILE A 477 -32.03 -8.97 44.87
CA ILE A 477 -32.22 -7.71 44.13
C ILE A 477 -30.95 -6.86 44.21
N ALA A 478 -30.31 -6.75 45.39
CA ALA A 478 -29.07 -5.99 45.54
C ALA A 478 -27.98 -6.50 44.58
N SER A 479 -27.81 -7.83 44.50
CA SER A 479 -26.84 -8.46 43.58
C SER A 479 -27.17 -8.15 42.12
N ALA A 480 -28.45 -8.24 41.72
CA ALA A 480 -28.89 -7.90 40.37
C ALA A 480 -28.69 -6.42 40.03
N ILE A 481 -28.86 -5.52 41.00
CA ILE A 481 -28.64 -4.08 40.85
C ILE A 481 -27.15 -3.75 40.69
N GLU A 482 -26.26 -4.45 41.40
CA GLU A 482 -24.80 -4.32 41.20
C GLU A 482 -24.39 -4.76 39.78
N GLU A 483 -24.93 -5.88 39.30
CA GLU A 483 -24.69 -6.35 37.92
C GLU A 483 -25.23 -5.37 36.87
N GLN A 484 -26.44 -4.83 37.05
CA GLN A 484 -27.00 -3.79 36.19
C GLN A 484 -26.15 -2.51 36.21
N GLY A 485 -25.59 -2.14 37.37
CA GLY A 485 -24.67 -1.02 37.49
C GLY A 485 -23.41 -1.21 36.65
N ALA A 486 -22.81 -2.39 36.70
CA ALA A 486 -21.64 -2.73 35.89
C ALA A 486 -21.96 -2.70 34.39
N ALA A 487 -23.08 -3.29 33.97
CA ALA A 487 -23.52 -3.29 32.57
C ALA A 487 -23.80 -1.87 32.06
N THR A 488 -24.43 -1.01 32.87
CA THR A 488 -24.69 0.40 32.52
C THR A 488 -23.41 1.20 32.38
N ALA A 489 -22.41 0.96 33.23
CA ALA A 489 -21.09 1.59 33.11
C ALA A 489 -20.35 1.14 31.83
N GLU A 490 -20.50 -0.11 31.41
CA GLU A 490 -19.96 -0.61 30.15
C GLU A 490 -20.66 0.02 28.94
N ILE A 491 -21.99 0.15 28.98
CA ILE A 491 -22.77 0.86 27.94
C ILE A 491 -22.27 2.31 27.83
N SER A 492 -22.11 3.03 28.94
CA SER A 492 -21.61 4.41 28.94
C SER A 492 -20.24 4.53 28.27
N ARG A 493 -19.32 3.59 28.56
CA ARG A 493 -18.00 3.52 27.90
C ARG A 493 -18.13 3.29 26.39
N ASN A 494 -18.94 2.33 25.97
CA ASN A 494 -19.17 2.02 24.55
C ASN A 494 -19.82 3.19 23.79
N VAL A 495 -20.71 3.92 24.44
CA VAL A 495 -21.34 5.13 23.89
C VAL A 495 -20.31 6.24 23.68
N GLN A 496 -19.37 6.43 24.63
CA GLN A 496 -18.29 7.41 24.50
C GLN A 496 -17.30 7.06 23.37
N GLU A 497 -17.01 5.77 23.19
CA GLU A 497 -16.21 5.27 22.07
C GLU A 497 -16.94 5.49 20.73
N ALA A 498 -18.23 5.17 20.68
CA ALA A 498 -19.07 5.42 19.50
C ALA A 498 -19.10 6.92 19.13
N ALA A 499 -19.22 7.82 20.12
CA ALA A 499 -19.20 9.27 19.91
C ALA A 499 -17.86 9.75 19.31
N THR A 500 -16.75 9.14 19.75
CA THR A 500 -15.42 9.44 19.22
C THR A 500 -15.27 8.90 17.79
N GLY A 501 -15.83 7.72 17.52
CA GLY A 501 -15.88 7.11 16.19
C GLY A 501 -16.68 7.95 15.19
N THR A 502 -17.89 8.38 15.53
CA THR A 502 -18.74 9.22 14.65
C THR A 502 -18.09 10.56 14.34
N ARG A 503 -17.44 11.19 15.32
CA ARG A 503 -16.65 12.42 15.11
C ARG A 503 -15.49 12.20 14.16
N SER A 504 -14.78 11.07 14.30
CA SER A 504 -13.67 10.71 13.42
C SER A 504 -14.13 10.48 11.97
N VAL A 505 -15.28 9.81 11.79
CA VAL A 505 -15.90 9.65 10.47
C VAL A 505 -16.24 11.00 9.84
N SER A 506 -16.80 11.94 10.62
CA SER A 506 -17.13 13.30 10.14
C SER A 506 -15.88 14.09 9.71
N MET A 507 -14.78 13.99 10.47
CA MET A 507 -13.51 14.62 10.06
C MET A 507 -12.93 13.98 8.79
N ASN A 508 -12.89 12.65 8.74
CA ASN A 508 -12.34 11.92 7.59
C ASN A 508 -13.14 12.19 6.32
N ILE A 509 -14.47 12.25 6.40
CA ILE A 509 -15.30 12.51 5.23
C ILE A 509 -15.13 13.95 4.71
N GLY A 510 -14.82 14.90 5.60
CA GLY A 510 -14.39 16.25 5.21
C GLY A 510 -13.13 16.23 4.35
N THR A 511 -12.13 15.43 4.72
CA THR A 511 -10.90 15.28 3.92
C THR A 511 -11.16 14.61 2.55
N VAL A 512 -12.06 13.63 2.50
CA VAL A 512 -12.47 12.97 1.24
C VAL A 512 -13.19 13.96 0.32
N SER A 513 -14.09 14.78 0.86
CA SER A 513 -14.76 15.86 0.11
C SER A 513 -13.76 16.86 -0.46
N GLN A 514 -12.74 17.25 0.33
CA GLN A 514 -11.67 18.13 -0.13
C GLN A 514 -10.83 17.50 -1.26
N ALA A 515 -10.43 16.23 -1.10
CA ALA A 515 -9.68 15.50 -2.12
C ALA A 515 -10.47 15.32 -3.42
N ALA A 516 -11.77 15.06 -3.33
CA ALA A 516 -12.67 15.01 -4.48
C ALA A 516 -12.75 16.38 -5.18
N THR A 517 -12.85 17.48 -4.42
CA THR A 517 -12.85 18.84 -4.97
C THR A 517 -11.53 19.15 -5.71
N GLN A 518 -10.38 18.79 -5.14
CA GLN A 518 -9.08 18.95 -5.78
C GLN A 518 -8.96 18.11 -7.07
N THR A 519 -9.47 16.88 -7.05
CA THR A 519 -9.49 15.99 -8.23
C THR A 519 -10.35 16.60 -9.34
N GLY A 520 -11.51 17.16 -9.00
CA GLY A 520 -12.38 17.85 -9.96
C GLY A 520 -11.67 19.07 -10.58
N ALA A 521 -10.97 19.88 -9.78
CA ALA A 521 -10.21 21.01 -10.28
C ALA A 521 -9.06 20.58 -11.22
N ALA A 522 -8.30 19.55 -10.84
CA ALA A 522 -7.24 19.00 -11.69
C ALA A 522 -7.79 18.42 -13.00
N ALA A 523 -8.93 17.72 -12.94
CA ALA A 523 -9.61 17.22 -14.12
C ALA A 523 -10.07 18.36 -15.05
N SER A 524 -10.60 19.46 -14.51
CA SER A 524 -10.92 20.66 -15.29
C SER A 524 -9.69 21.26 -15.98
N GLN A 525 -8.53 21.29 -15.32
CA GLN A 525 -7.28 21.77 -15.94
C GLN A 525 -6.80 20.84 -17.07
N VAL A 526 -6.90 19.52 -16.91
CA VAL A 526 -6.58 18.55 -17.97
C VAL A 526 -7.55 18.71 -19.14
N LEU A 527 -8.83 18.93 -18.87
CA LEU A 527 -9.84 19.16 -19.91
C LEU A 527 -9.50 20.41 -20.74
N GLU A 528 -9.15 21.51 -20.09
CA GLU A 528 -8.73 22.75 -20.75
C GLU A 528 -7.46 22.54 -21.60
N ALA A 529 -6.42 21.96 -21.02
CA ALA A 529 -5.15 21.69 -21.72
C ALA A 529 -5.34 20.74 -22.93
N SER A 530 -6.21 19.74 -22.80
CA SER A 530 -6.51 18.79 -23.88
C SER A 530 -7.31 19.46 -25.01
N SER A 531 -8.25 20.35 -24.65
CA SER A 531 -8.99 21.15 -25.63
C SER A 531 -8.07 22.09 -26.40
N GLU A 532 -7.14 22.76 -25.71
CA GLU A 532 -6.12 23.60 -26.34
C GLU A 532 -5.21 22.76 -27.26
N LEU A 533 -4.75 21.58 -26.82
CA LEU A 533 -3.92 20.69 -27.64
C LEU A 533 -4.63 20.27 -28.93
N ALA A 534 -5.94 19.98 -28.84
CA ALA A 534 -6.76 19.67 -30.00
C ALA A 534 -6.87 20.86 -30.97
N GLU A 535 -7.08 22.09 -30.46
CA GLU A 535 -7.10 23.29 -31.29
C GLU A 535 -5.74 23.54 -31.98
N GLN A 536 -4.64 23.44 -31.23
CA GLN A 536 -3.29 23.61 -31.77
C GLN A 536 -2.95 22.56 -32.83
N SER A 537 -3.40 21.32 -32.65
CA SER A 537 -3.24 20.26 -33.65
C SER A 537 -3.97 20.57 -34.95
N VAL A 538 -5.19 21.11 -34.87
CA VAL A 538 -5.96 21.56 -36.05
C VAL A 538 -5.28 22.75 -36.74
N ARG A 539 -4.79 23.73 -35.97
CA ARG A 539 -4.05 24.89 -36.52
C ARG A 539 -2.77 24.46 -37.22
N LEU A 540 -1.97 23.60 -36.59
CA LEU A 540 -0.71 23.11 -37.16
C LEU A 540 -0.95 22.31 -38.44
N LYS A 541 -2.01 21.48 -38.48
CA LYS A 541 -2.42 20.79 -39.71
C LYS A 541 -2.67 21.77 -40.86
N SER A 542 -3.47 22.81 -40.61
CA SER A 542 -3.78 23.84 -41.60
C SER A 542 -2.53 24.59 -42.10
N GLN A 543 -1.64 24.97 -41.18
CA GLN A 543 -0.38 25.64 -41.54
C GLN A 543 0.53 24.76 -42.40
N VAL A 544 0.62 23.46 -42.10
CA VAL A 544 1.41 22.51 -42.88
C VAL A 544 0.80 22.31 -44.27
N GLU A 545 -0.52 22.14 -44.38
CA GLU A 545 -1.21 22.05 -45.67
C GLU A 545 -0.99 23.29 -46.54
N GLN A 546 -1.05 24.49 -45.94
CA GLN A 546 -0.79 25.75 -46.63
C GLN A 546 0.68 25.84 -47.11
N PHE A 547 1.64 25.46 -46.25
CA PHE A 547 3.06 25.46 -46.59
C PHE A 547 3.38 24.49 -47.74
N LEU A 548 2.85 23.27 -47.71
CA LEU A 548 3.05 22.27 -48.76
C LEU A 548 2.43 22.71 -50.09
N THR A 549 1.26 23.35 -50.04
CA THR A 549 0.63 23.94 -51.24
C THR A 549 1.50 25.05 -51.83
N GLY A 550 2.08 25.91 -50.99
CA GLY A 550 2.99 26.98 -51.41
C GLY A 550 4.27 26.46 -52.07
N ILE A 551 4.87 25.38 -51.54
CA ILE A 551 6.05 24.75 -52.14
C ILE A 551 5.73 24.09 -53.49
N ARG A 552 4.56 23.46 -53.64
CA ARG A 552 4.17 22.83 -54.92
C ARG A 552 3.88 23.86 -56.03
N ALA A 553 3.56 25.10 -55.67
CA ALA A 553 3.27 26.18 -56.61
C ALA A 553 4.50 27.02 -57.02
N ALA A 554 5.61 26.90 -56.29
CA ALA A 554 6.89 27.59 -56.52
C ALA A 554 7.87 26.72 -57.30
#